data_AF-A0A4Y9QSJ7-F1
#
_entry.id   AF-A0A4Y9QSJ7-F1
#
_cell.length_a   1.000
_cell.length_b   1.000
_cell.length_c   1.000
_cell.angle_alpha   90.00
_cell.angle_beta   90.00
_cell.angle_gamma   90.00
#
_symmetry.space_group_name_H-M   'P 1'
#
loop_
_entity.id
_entity.type
_entity.pdbx_description
1 polymer ?
#
loop_
_entity_poly.entity_id
_entity_poly.type
_entity_poly.pdbx_seq_one_letter_code
_entity_poly.pdbx_strand_id
1 'polypeptide(L)'
;MSELIARANRLEKLAKAARDKEGDQAEIERLKFAVDKLSLTLNDLEGELLTRSALDPLQARGRIDLKVETPWAELKSFVETRGRPTLQRLQAANRKVSDQVDALRGESQSRWAEWATSEVRQLPRHLVTAMPSTERVRVETIIRELDDAVRKAARSAPTADGIRIFGFQVQRVREELGQIDLDESVLKVLERFTSPDGVPLLEITDAELDILRSNPAIAGQFVVRRQV
;
A
#
# COMPACT_ATOMS: atom_id res chain seq x y z
N MET A 1 73.94 14.15 -19.64
CA MET A 1 72.97 14.93 -18.84
C MET A 1 71.67 15.24 -19.58
N SER A 2 71.67 15.53 -20.88
CA SER A 2 70.44 15.76 -21.67
C SER A 2 69.50 14.56 -21.78
N GLU A 3 70.05 13.34 -21.82
CA GLU A 3 69.27 12.10 -22.01
C GLU A 3 68.47 11.69 -20.76
N LEU A 4 68.99 11.99 -19.57
CA LEU A 4 68.30 11.78 -18.28
C LEU A 4 67.09 12.72 -18.13
N ILE A 5 67.24 13.99 -18.53
CA ILE A 5 66.17 14.99 -18.50
C ILE A 5 65.06 14.62 -19.51
N ALA A 6 65.43 14.16 -20.71
CA ALA A 6 64.47 13.69 -21.70
C ALA A 6 63.67 12.45 -21.23
N ARG A 7 64.31 11.55 -20.49
CA ARG A 7 63.66 10.35 -19.93
C ARG A 7 62.75 10.68 -18.74
N ALA A 8 63.15 11.62 -17.88
CA ALA A 8 62.32 12.13 -16.79
C ALA A 8 61.03 12.81 -17.32
N ASN A 9 61.15 13.66 -18.34
CA ASN A 9 60.00 14.33 -18.96
C ASN A 9 59.04 13.36 -19.66
N ARG A 10 59.54 12.24 -20.22
CA ARG A 10 58.68 11.18 -20.77
C ARG A 10 57.93 10.43 -19.66
N LEU A 11 58.60 10.11 -18.56
CA LEU A 11 57.96 9.45 -17.41
C LEU A 11 56.90 10.34 -16.75
N GLU A 12 57.15 11.64 -16.64
CA GLU A 12 56.18 12.60 -16.10
C GLU A 12 54.93 12.71 -17.01
N LYS A 13 55.12 12.79 -18.34
CA LYS A 13 54.00 12.79 -19.30
C LYS A 13 53.20 11.48 -19.27
N LEU A 14 53.87 10.34 -19.13
CA LEU A 14 53.21 9.03 -19.00
C LEU A 14 52.47 8.89 -17.66
N ALA A 15 53.04 9.38 -16.56
CA ALA A 15 52.39 9.40 -15.26
C ALA A 15 51.15 10.31 -15.25
N LYS A 16 51.23 11.47 -15.93
CA LYS A 16 50.09 12.37 -16.11
C LYS A 16 48.99 11.72 -16.96
N ALA A 17 49.33 11.12 -18.09
CA ALA A 17 48.37 10.41 -18.94
C ALA A 17 47.75 9.17 -18.25
N ALA A 18 48.50 8.46 -17.40
CA ALA A 18 47.98 7.36 -16.60
C ALA A 18 47.03 7.86 -15.51
N ARG A 19 47.36 8.96 -14.84
CA ARG A 19 46.51 9.60 -13.83
C ARG A 19 45.23 10.18 -14.42
N ASP A 20 45.30 10.73 -15.63
CA ASP A 20 44.12 11.21 -16.36
C ASP A 20 43.21 10.03 -16.75
N LYS A 21 43.76 8.91 -17.24
CA LYS A 21 42.97 7.69 -17.49
C LYS A 21 42.34 7.08 -16.24
N GLU A 22 43.07 7.07 -15.12
CA GLU A 22 42.55 6.58 -13.83
C GLU A 22 41.48 7.52 -13.25
N GLY A 23 41.66 8.83 -13.41
CA GLY A 23 40.65 9.85 -13.09
C GLY A 23 39.39 9.72 -13.93
N ASP A 24 39.53 9.52 -15.24
CA ASP A 24 38.43 9.27 -16.17
C ASP A 24 37.68 7.99 -15.80
N GLN A 25 38.39 6.93 -15.42
CA GLN A 25 37.78 5.66 -15.02
C GLN A 25 37.01 5.78 -13.70
N ALA A 26 37.56 6.48 -12.70
CA ALA A 26 36.87 6.76 -11.45
C ALA A 26 35.61 7.65 -11.67
N GLU A 27 35.66 8.60 -12.60
CA GLU A 27 34.51 9.43 -12.97
C GLU A 27 33.43 8.60 -13.68
N ILE A 28 33.82 7.70 -14.59
CA ILE A 28 32.90 6.77 -15.26
C ILE A 28 32.22 5.87 -14.23
N GLU A 29 32.95 5.31 -13.25
CA GLU A 29 32.36 4.48 -12.20
C GLU A 29 31.37 5.24 -11.33
N ARG A 30 31.68 6.49 -10.95
CA ARG A 30 30.77 7.36 -10.19
C ARG A 30 29.50 7.68 -10.98
N LEU A 31 29.63 7.95 -12.28
CA LEU A 31 28.50 8.20 -13.16
C LEU A 31 27.65 6.95 -13.32
N LYS A 32 28.27 5.78 -13.50
CA LYS A 32 27.56 4.50 -13.56
C LYS A 32 26.76 4.26 -12.28
N PHE A 33 27.37 4.41 -11.11
CA PHE A 33 26.68 4.29 -9.83
C PHE A 33 25.50 5.26 -9.69
N ALA A 34 25.66 6.52 -10.14
CA ALA A 34 24.58 7.50 -10.12
C ALA A 34 23.43 7.15 -11.06
N VAL A 35 23.72 6.57 -12.23
CA VAL A 35 22.71 6.07 -13.17
C VAL A 35 21.99 4.84 -12.60
N ASP A 36 22.73 3.89 -12.03
CA ASP A 36 22.15 2.69 -11.41
C ASP A 36 21.21 3.09 -10.26
N LYS A 37 21.61 4.06 -9.44
CA LYS A 37 20.77 4.62 -8.38
C LYS A 37 19.51 5.29 -8.94
N LEU A 38 19.64 6.09 -9.99
CA LEU A 38 18.49 6.74 -10.63
C LEU A 38 17.51 5.70 -11.18
N SER A 39 18.00 4.65 -11.84
CA SER A 39 17.18 3.55 -12.35
C SER A 39 16.40 2.87 -11.23
N LEU A 40 17.02 2.61 -10.08
CA LEU A 40 16.32 2.06 -8.91
C LEU A 40 15.20 3.00 -8.42
N THR A 41 15.48 4.31 -8.28
CA THR A 41 14.45 5.27 -7.85
C THR A 41 13.31 5.44 -8.86
N LEU A 42 13.56 5.23 -10.15
CA LEU A 42 12.53 5.24 -11.17
C LEU A 42 11.63 3.99 -11.08
N ASN A 43 12.20 2.82 -10.77
CA ASN A 43 11.40 1.62 -10.51
C ASN A 43 10.53 1.79 -9.26
N ASP A 44 11.06 2.44 -8.21
CA ASP A 44 10.26 2.77 -7.03
C ASP A 44 9.11 3.70 -7.38
N LEU A 45 9.37 4.74 -8.20
CA LEU A 45 8.34 5.65 -8.71
C LEU A 45 7.27 4.92 -9.52
N GLU A 46 7.66 4.01 -10.41
CA GLU A 46 6.72 3.16 -11.15
C GLU A 46 5.82 2.34 -10.21
N GLY A 47 6.41 1.73 -9.17
CA GLY A 47 5.67 0.99 -8.15
C GLY A 47 4.65 1.85 -7.39
N GLU A 48 5.02 3.08 -7.02
CA GLU A 48 4.09 4.01 -6.37
C GLU A 48 2.99 4.49 -7.33
N LEU A 49 3.29 4.68 -8.61
CA LEU A 49 2.28 5.03 -9.63
C LEU A 49 1.29 3.89 -9.88
N LEU A 50 1.76 2.64 -9.93
CA LEU A 50 0.89 1.47 -9.99
C LEU A 50 -0.03 1.40 -8.77
N THR A 51 0.52 1.64 -7.58
CA THR A 51 -0.26 1.70 -6.32
C THR A 51 -1.31 2.79 -6.38
N ARG A 52 -0.95 3.99 -6.84
CA ARG A 52 -1.89 5.10 -7.06
C ARG A 52 -2.99 4.72 -8.06
N SER A 53 -2.64 4.12 -9.18
CA SER A 53 -3.60 3.69 -10.20
C SER A 53 -4.59 2.65 -9.67
N ALA A 54 -4.18 1.82 -8.70
CA ALA A 54 -5.06 0.87 -8.04
C ALA A 54 -6.02 1.54 -7.03
N LEU A 55 -5.62 2.67 -6.43
CA LEU A 55 -6.46 3.47 -5.53
C LEU A 55 -7.45 4.39 -6.26
N ASP A 56 -7.13 4.83 -7.48
CA ASP A 56 -7.95 5.81 -8.21
C ASP A 56 -9.39 5.32 -8.52
N PRO A 57 -9.63 4.07 -8.97
CA PRO A 57 -10.98 3.53 -9.14
C PRO A 57 -11.79 3.49 -7.84
N LEU A 58 -11.11 3.40 -6.69
CA LEU A 58 -11.73 3.29 -5.37
C LEU A 58 -12.24 4.64 -4.82
N GLN A 59 -12.09 5.72 -5.60
CA GLN A 59 -12.51 7.09 -5.26
C GLN A 59 -12.00 7.59 -3.89
N ALA A 60 -10.86 7.06 -3.41
CA ALA A 60 -10.24 7.53 -2.17
C ALA A 60 -9.90 9.03 -2.29
N ARG A 61 -10.37 9.85 -1.34
CA ARG A 61 -10.25 11.33 -1.37
C ARG A 61 -8.79 11.78 -1.31
N GLY A 62 -8.48 12.98 -1.84
CA GLY A 62 -7.16 13.63 -1.61
C GLY A 62 -6.10 13.42 -2.69
N ARG A 63 -6.47 13.52 -3.97
CA ARG A 63 -5.52 13.41 -5.09
C ARG A 63 -4.51 14.55 -5.08
N ILE A 64 -3.21 14.26 -4.94
CA ILE A 64 -2.16 15.25 -5.21
C ILE A 64 -1.84 15.23 -6.70
N ASP A 65 -1.92 16.40 -7.35
CA ASP A 65 -1.47 16.56 -8.74
C ASP A 65 0.05 16.71 -8.77
N LEU A 66 0.75 15.58 -8.92
CA LEU A 66 2.20 15.54 -9.03
C LEU A 66 2.57 15.60 -10.51
N LYS A 67 3.39 16.58 -10.89
CA LYS A 67 3.96 16.68 -12.24
C LYS A 67 5.10 15.68 -12.40
N VAL A 68 4.75 14.40 -12.51
CA VAL A 68 5.69 13.27 -12.65
C VAL A 68 6.61 13.42 -13.87
N GLU A 69 6.13 14.05 -14.94
CA GLU A 69 6.87 14.16 -16.21
C GLU A 69 8.10 15.10 -16.14
N THR A 70 8.15 16.00 -15.16
CA THR A 70 9.14 17.10 -15.17
C THR A 70 10.60 16.66 -15.03
N PRO A 71 11.01 15.75 -14.13
CA PRO A 71 12.43 15.44 -13.94
C PRO A 71 13.02 14.62 -15.09
N TRP A 72 12.24 13.70 -15.67
CA TRP A 72 12.66 12.88 -16.81
C TRP A 72 12.73 13.69 -18.11
N ALA A 73 11.71 14.51 -18.39
CA ALA A 73 11.70 15.38 -19.56
C ALA A 73 12.87 16.37 -19.55
N GLU A 74 13.19 16.95 -18.38
CA GLU A 74 14.36 17.81 -18.20
C GLU A 74 15.68 17.08 -18.49
N LEU A 75 15.83 15.84 -18.00
CA LEU A 75 17.04 15.05 -18.21
C LEU A 75 17.19 14.63 -19.68
N LYS A 76 16.11 14.14 -20.30
CA LYS A 76 16.07 13.75 -21.71
C LYS A 76 16.39 14.93 -22.63
N SER A 77 15.74 16.07 -22.42
CA SER A 77 16.01 17.31 -23.17
C SER A 77 17.48 17.75 -23.04
N PHE A 78 18.07 17.63 -21.84
CA PHE A 78 19.48 17.93 -21.64
C PHE A 78 20.40 17.00 -22.43
N VAL A 79 20.11 15.70 -22.45
CA VAL A 79 20.92 14.72 -23.20
C VAL A 79 20.85 14.98 -24.69
N GLU A 80 19.65 15.25 -25.21
CA GLU A 80 19.43 15.55 -26.63
C GLU A 80 20.10 16.85 -27.08
N THR A 81 20.20 17.85 -26.19
CA THR A 81 20.72 19.19 -26.56
C THR A 81 22.19 19.41 -26.21
N ARG A 82 22.71 18.77 -25.16
CA ARG A 82 24.06 19.03 -24.61
C ARG A 82 24.91 17.78 -24.41
N GLY A 83 24.37 16.59 -24.66
CA GLY A 83 25.10 15.32 -24.56
C GLY A 83 25.20 14.78 -23.13
N ARG A 84 26.40 14.35 -22.71
CA ARG A 84 26.58 13.56 -21.47
C ARG A 84 26.17 14.37 -20.22
N PRO A 85 25.28 13.84 -19.36
CA PRO A 85 24.88 14.53 -18.13
C PRO A 85 26.01 14.52 -17.10
N THR A 86 26.18 15.64 -16.41
CA THR A 86 27.11 15.77 -15.27
C THR A 86 26.60 15.01 -14.05
N LEU A 87 27.49 14.54 -13.18
CA LEU A 87 27.14 13.86 -11.92
C LEU A 87 26.16 14.68 -11.05
N GLN A 88 26.37 16.00 -10.95
CA GLN A 88 25.51 16.90 -10.17
C GLN A 88 24.06 16.90 -10.69
N ARG A 89 23.85 16.82 -12.01
CA ARG A 89 22.52 16.76 -12.62
C ARG A 89 21.83 15.43 -12.35
N LEU A 90 22.56 14.32 -12.45
CA LEU A 90 22.01 12.99 -12.10
C LEU A 90 21.60 12.94 -10.62
N GLN A 91 22.43 13.47 -9.72
CA GLN A 91 22.10 13.56 -8.30
C GLN A 91 20.88 14.45 -8.04
N ALA A 92 20.76 15.59 -8.73
CA ALA A 92 19.60 16.47 -8.61
C ALA A 92 18.32 15.80 -9.12
N ALA A 93 18.38 15.10 -10.26
CA ALA A 93 17.26 14.33 -10.80
C ALA A 93 16.84 13.21 -9.83
N ASN A 94 17.81 12.47 -9.28
CA ASN A 94 17.54 11.42 -8.29
C ASN A 94 16.87 11.98 -7.03
N ARG A 95 17.27 13.16 -6.55
CA ARG A 95 16.61 13.82 -5.41
C ARG A 95 15.16 14.17 -5.74
N LYS A 96 14.93 14.83 -6.89
CA LYS A 96 13.56 15.18 -7.34
C LYS A 96 12.66 13.94 -7.45
N VAL A 97 13.16 12.85 -8.03
CA VAL A 97 12.41 11.59 -8.15
C VAL A 97 12.14 10.98 -6.77
N SER A 98 13.13 10.96 -5.87
CA SER A 98 12.95 10.49 -4.49
C SER A 98 11.89 11.29 -3.75
N ASP A 99 11.90 12.62 -3.85
CA ASP A 99 10.90 13.49 -3.23
C ASP A 99 9.48 13.20 -3.77
N GLN A 100 9.37 12.89 -5.07
CA GLN A 100 8.10 12.48 -5.68
C GLN A 100 7.64 11.11 -5.19
N VAL A 101 8.54 10.14 -5.05
CA VAL A 101 8.26 8.81 -4.48
C VAL A 101 7.73 8.95 -3.06
N ASP A 102 8.40 9.72 -2.22
CA ASP A 102 8.01 9.91 -0.81
C ASP A 102 6.65 10.64 -0.71
N ALA A 103 6.40 11.62 -1.56
CA ALA A 103 5.10 12.30 -1.63
C ALA A 103 3.97 11.36 -2.06
N LEU A 104 4.18 10.55 -3.10
CA LEU A 104 3.19 9.56 -3.57
C LEU A 104 2.92 8.48 -2.52
N ARG A 105 3.97 8.03 -1.83
CA ARG A 105 3.86 7.02 -0.78
C ARG A 105 3.03 7.52 0.39
N GLY A 106 3.31 8.75 0.85
CA GLY A 106 2.54 9.39 1.92
C GLY A 106 1.07 9.57 1.53
N GLU A 107 0.79 10.07 0.33
CA GLU A 107 -0.57 10.20 -0.20
C GLU A 107 -1.28 8.83 -0.26
N SER A 108 -0.64 7.84 -0.87
CA SER A 108 -1.20 6.50 -1.04
C SER A 108 -1.50 5.84 0.30
N GLN A 109 -0.63 6.02 1.30
CA GLN A 109 -0.84 5.53 2.66
C GLN A 109 -2.08 6.15 3.31
N SER A 110 -2.21 7.48 3.28
CA SER A 110 -3.37 8.17 3.86
C SER A 110 -4.67 7.79 3.15
N ARG A 111 -4.68 7.82 1.81
CA ARG A 111 -5.83 7.42 0.99
C ARG A 111 -6.27 5.99 1.29
N TRP A 112 -5.30 5.09 1.37
CA TRP A 112 -5.52 3.69 1.70
C TRP A 112 -6.12 3.50 3.09
N ALA A 113 -5.52 4.12 4.11
CA ALA A 113 -5.98 3.98 5.49
C ALA A 113 -7.43 4.48 5.66
N GLU A 114 -7.76 5.63 5.07
CA GLU A 114 -9.12 6.19 5.09
C GLU A 114 -10.12 5.26 4.39
N TRP A 115 -9.81 4.86 3.15
CA TRP A 115 -10.68 3.99 2.35
C TRP A 115 -10.88 2.63 3.00
N ALA A 116 -9.79 1.93 3.37
CA ALA A 116 -9.85 0.60 3.96
C ALA A 116 -10.63 0.60 5.29
N THR A 117 -10.44 1.64 6.12
CA THR A 117 -11.22 1.81 7.36
C THR A 117 -12.70 1.99 7.07
N SER A 118 -13.05 2.81 6.08
CA SER A 118 -14.43 3.04 5.69
C SER A 118 -15.09 1.74 5.21
N GLU A 119 -14.44 1.00 4.31
CA GLU A 119 -14.99 -0.23 3.75
C GLU A 119 -15.25 -1.29 4.84
N VAL A 120 -14.29 -1.48 5.74
CA VAL A 120 -14.39 -2.48 6.82
C VAL A 120 -15.43 -2.10 7.88
N ARG A 121 -15.64 -0.80 8.12
CA ARG A 121 -16.72 -0.32 9.01
C ARG A 121 -18.11 -0.51 8.44
N GLN A 122 -18.25 -0.50 7.11
CA GLN A 122 -19.53 -0.69 6.43
C GLN A 122 -19.92 -2.17 6.27
N LEU A 123 -19.06 -3.10 6.69
CA LEU A 123 -19.40 -4.53 6.64
C LEU A 123 -20.48 -4.85 7.70
N PRO A 124 -21.60 -5.50 7.32
CA PRO A 124 -22.67 -5.85 8.25
C PRO A 124 -22.27 -7.08 9.10
N ARG A 125 -21.37 -6.87 10.06
CA ARG A 125 -20.79 -7.93 10.92
C ARG A 125 -21.83 -8.74 11.68
N HIS A 126 -22.99 -8.13 11.96
CA HIS A 126 -24.11 -8.78 12.63
C HIS A 126 -24.70 -9.94 11.83
N LEU A 127 -24.57 -9.95 10.51
CA LEU A 127 -25.08 -11.04 9.67
C LEU A 127 -24.22 -12.32 9.76
N VAL A 128 -22.97 -12.19 10.20
CA VAL A 128 -22.05 -13.33 10.36
C VAL A 128 -22.60 -14.34 11.36
N THR A 129 -23.32 -13.88 12.39
CA THR A 129 -23.98 -14.71 13.40
C THR A 129 -25.28 -15.35 12.93
N ALA A 130 -25.65 -15.22 11.65
CA ALA A 130 -26.73 -15.97 11.04
C ALA A 130 -26.21 -17.03 10.05
N MET A 131 -24.91 -17.02 9.73
CA MET A 131 -24.31 -17.95 8.79
C MET A 131 -24.15 -19.38 9.36
N PRO A 132 -24.20 -20.42 8.49
CA PRO A 132 -23.79 -21.76 8.85
C PRO A 132 -22.39 -21.79 9.48
N SER A 133 -22.14 -22.70 10.42
CA SER A 133 -20.90 -22.72 11.22
C SER A 133 -19.62 -22.78 10.38
N THR A 134 -19.62 -23.53 9.28
CA THR A 134 -18.48 -23.65 8.37
C THR A 134 -18.17 -22.36 7.61
N GLU A 135 -19.21 -21.67 7.15
CA GLU A 135 -19.08 -20.41 6.40
C GLU A 135 -18.75 -19.26 7.35
N ARG A 136 -19.34 -19.26 8.55
CA ARG A 136 -19.04 -18.28 9.59
C ARG A 136 -17.56 -18.21 9.91
N VAL A 137 -16.93 -19.34 10.23
CA VAL A 137 -15.51 -19.38 10.60
C VAL A 137 -14.63 -18.81 9.48
N ARG A 138 -14.98 -19.10 8.23
CA ARG A 138 -14.28 -18.55 7.06
C ARG A 138 -14.46 -17.05 6.94
N VAL A 139 -15.70 -16.54 7.00
CA VAL A 139 -15.99 -15.10 6.90
C VAL A 139 -15.36 -14.33 8.05
N GLU A 140 -15.45 -14.83 9.29
CA GLU A 140 -14.80 -14.24 10.45
C GLU A 140 -13.27 -14.16 10.29
N THR A 141 -12.67 -15.18 9.67
CA THR A 141 -11.24 -15.18 9.37
C THR A 141 -10.89 -14.08 8.37
N ILE A 142 -11.67 -13.94 7.29
CA ILE A 142 -11.46 -12.87 6.30
C ILE A 142 -11.67 -11.49 6.93
N ILE A 143 -12.71 -11.29 7.73
CA ILE A 143 -12.96 -10.02 8.44
C ILE A 143 -11.79 -9.68 9.37
N ARG A 144 -11.22 -10.67 10.07
CA ARG A 144 -10.05 -10.48 10.92
C ARG A 144 -8.82 -10.07 10.11
N GLU A 145 -8.59 -10.71 8.96
CA GLU A 145 -7.50 -10.32 8.03
C GLU A 145 -7.68 -8.89 7.52
N LEU A 146 -8.91 -8.49 7.17
CA LEU A 146 -9.24 -7.13 6.76
C LEU A 146 -8.99 -6.12 7.90
N ASP A 147 -9.40 -6.43 9.14
CA ASP A 147 -9.13 -5.60 10.32
C ASP A 147 -7.62 -5.44 10.56
N ASP A 148 -6.85 -6.51 10.42
CA ASP A 148 -5.40 -6.48 10.55
C ASP A 148 -4.73 -5.67 9.43
N ALA A 149 -5.25 -5.74 8.20
CA ALA A 149 -4.79 -4.91 7.09
C ALA A 149 -5.07 -3.42 7.34
N VAL A 150 -6.24 -3.07 7.88
CA VAL A 150 -6.58 -1.69 8.28
C VAL A 150 -5.65 -1.20 9.38
N ARG A 151 -5.35 -2.02 10.40
CA ARG A 151 -4.39 -1.67 11.46
C ARG A 151 -2.98 -1.42 10.92
N LYS A 152 -2.56 -2.20 9.92
CA LYS A 152 -1.26 -2.05 9.25
C LYS A 152 -1.20 -0.84 8.32
N ALA A 153 -2.34 -0.42 7.74
CA ALA A 153 -2.43 0.74 6.85
C ALA A 153 -1.89 2.03 7.47
N ALA A 154 -2.04 2.20 8.79
CA ALA A 154 -1.49 3.35 9.50
C ALA A 154 0.05 3.37 9.59
N ARG A 155 0.71 2.22 9.35
CA ARG A 155 2.17 2.06 9.54
C ARG A 155 2.95 1.92 8.24
N SER A 156 2.32 1.43 7.18
CA SER A 156 2.97 1.16 5.90
C SER A 156 2.05 1.48 4.74
N ALA A 157 2.61 2.09 3.69
CA ALA A 157 1.92 2.23 2.41
C ALA A 157 1.56 0.85 1.83
N PRO A 158 0.38 0.71 1.21
CA PRO A 158 0.00 -0.55 0.59
C PRO A 158 0.76 -0.79 -0.71
N THR A 159 0.78 -2.04 -1.17
CA THR A 159 1.16 -2.36 -2.56
C THR A 159 -0.08 -2.44 -3.45
N ALA A 160 0.09 -2.26 -4.76
CA ALA A 160 -0.99 -2.41 -5.74
C ALA A 160 -1.72 -3.76 -5.62
N ASP A 161 -0.98 -4.86 -5.43
CA ASP A 161 -1.59 -6.18 -5.25
C ASP A 161 -2.31 -6.32 -3.91
N GLY A 162 -1.77 -5.73 -2.84
CA GLY A 162 -2.43 -5.68 -1.54
C GLY A 162 -3.79 -4.98 -1.60
N ILE A 163 -3.88 -3.86 -2.34
CA ILE A 163 -5.13 -3.13 -2.58
C ILE A 163 -6.15 -4.01 -3.31
N ARG A 164 -5.72 -4.69 -4.37
CA ARG A 164 -6.60 -5.58 -5.17
C ARG A 164 -7.12 -6.75 -4.35
N ILE A 165 -6.24 -7.43 -3.60
CA ILE A 165 -6.59 -8.57 -2.75
C ILE A 165 -7.61 -8.14 -1.69
N PHE A 166 -7.34 -7.03 -1.01
CA PHE A 166 -8.26 -6.51 0.00
C PHE A 166 -9.62 -6.12 -0.61
N GLY A 167 -9.63 -5.42 -1.76
CA GLY A 167 -10.87 -5.08 -2.45
C GLY A 167 -11.70 -6.32 -2.82
N PHE A 168 -11.03 -7.37 -3.32
CA PHE A 168 -11.68 -8.65 -3.60
C PHE A 168 -12.23 -9.31 -2.33
N GLN A 169 -11.48 -9.31 -1.23
CA GLN A 169 -11.93 -9.85 0.06
C GLN A 169 -13.14 -9.09 0.62
N VAL A 170 -13.14 -7.76 0.57
CA VAL A 170 -14.28 -6.92 0.99
C VAL A 170 -15.50 -7.25 0.14
N GLN A 171 -15.36 -7.28 -1.19
CA GLN A 171 -16.47 -7.57 -2.10
C GLN A 171 -17.03 -8.97 -1.86
N ARG A 172 -16.15 -9.97 -1.70
CA ARG A 172 -16.55 -11.33 -1.37
C ARG A 172 -17.34 -11.42 -0.07
N VAL A 173 -16.87 -10.75 0.99
CA VAL A 173 -17.60 -10.73 2.27
C VAL A 173 -18.96 -10.05 2.11
N ARG A 174 -19.04 -8.95 1.35
CA ARG A 174 -20.34 -8.31 1.05
C ARG A 174 -21.29 -9.22 0.28
N GLU A 175 -20.79 -9.97 -0.69
CA GLU A 175 -21.59 -10.93 -1.45
C GLU A 175 -22.07 -12.10 -0.59
N GLU A 176 -21.18 -12.69 0.21
CA GLU A 176 -21.52 -13.79 1.11
C GLU A 176 -22.53 -13.34 2.20
N LEU A 177 -22.39 -12.12 2.73
CA LEU A 177 -23.33 -11.57 3.70
C LEU A 177 -24.64 -11.06 3.07
N GLY A 178 -24.61 -10.57 1.84
CA GLY A 178 -25.79 -10.07 1.12
C GLY A 178 -26.75 -11.16 0.67
N GLN A 179 -26.33 -12.43 0.69
CA GLN A 179 -27.19 -13.58 0.44
C GLN A 179 -28.08 -13.95 1.64
N ILE A 180 -27.84 -13.34 2.80
CA ILE A 180 -28.54 -13.65 4.04
C ILE A 180 -29.79 -12.79 4.11
N ASP A 181 -30.95 -13.41 3.89
CA ASP A 181 -32.26 -12.78 4.05
C ASP A 181 -32.77 -13.04 5.48
N LEU A 182 -32.90 -11.97 6.27
CA LEU A 182 -33.40 -12.02 7.64
C LEU A 182 -34.51 -11.00 7.82
N ASP A 183 -35.49 -11.37 8.64
CA ASP A 183 -36.55 -10.45 9.06
C ASP A 183 -35.96 -9.21 9.76
N GLU A 184 -36.55 -8.04 9.50
CA GLU A 184 -36.08 -6.76 10.05
C GLU A 184 -36.04 -6.74 11.59
N SER A 185 -36.95 -7.47 12.23
CA SER A 185 -36.98 -7.65 13.68
C SER A 185 -35.75 -8.40 14.20
N VAL A 186 -35.32 -9.43 13.49
CA VAL A 186 -34.12 -10.23 13.83
C VAL A 186 -32.86 -9.41 13.61
N LEU A 187 -32.79 -8.66 12.51
CA LEU A 187 -31.66 -7.77 12.21
C LEU A 187 -31.44 -6.73 13.31
N LYS A 188 -32.51 -6.05 13.75
CA LYS A 188 -32.43 -5.07 14.84
C LYS A 188 -31.87 -5.65 16.13
N VAL A 189 -32.26 -6.89 16.45
CA VAL A 189 -31.76 -7.59 17.63
C VAL A 189 -30.28 -7.93 17.46
N LEU A 190 -29.87 -8.50 16.32
CA LEU A 190 -28.47 -8.84 16.05
C LEU A 190 -27.54 -7.61 16.00
N GLU A 191 -28.00 -6.50 15.40
CA GLU A 191 -27.28 -5.22 15.40
C GLU A 191 -27.03 -4.71 16.82
N ARG A 192 -28.05 -4.80 17.70
CA ARG A 192 -27.92 -4.42 19.11
C ARG A 192 -26.86 -5.28 19.81
N PHE A 193 -26.91 -6.61 19.63
CA PHE A 193 -25.97 -7.56 20.23
C PHE A 193 -24.52 -7.42 19.76
N THR A 194 -24.31 -6.95 18.53
CA THR A 194 -22.98 -6.78 17.93
C THR A 194 -22.44 -5.36 18.03
N SER A 195 -23.16 -4.47 18.71
CA SER A 195 -22.66 -3.14 19.04
C SER A 195 -21.38 -3.23 19.88
N PRO A 196 -20.43 -2.29 19.72
CA PRO A 196 -19.14 -2.32 20.42
C PRO A 196 -19.28 -2.24 21.95
N ASP A 197 -20.39 -1.66 22.45
CA ASP A 197 -20.69 -1.54 23.89
C ASP A 197 -21.31 -2.84 24.46
N GLY A 198 -21.74 -3.76 23.59
CA GLY A 198 -22.47 -4.97 23.96
C GLY A 198 -23.85 -4.68 24.54
N VAL A 199 -24.63 -5.74 24.78
CA VAL A 199 -25.93 -5.64 25.47
C VAL A 199 -25.81 -6.33 26.82
N PRO A 200 -26.01 -5.62 27.94
CA PRO A 200 -26.08 -6.24 29.25
C PRO A 200 -27.19 -7.29 29.28
N LEU A 201 -26.92 -8.46 29.88
CA LEU A 201 -27.93 -9.54 29.99
C LEU A 201 -29.25 -9.08 30.64
N LEU A 202 -29.18 -8.08 31.52
CA LEU A 202 -30.33 -7.48 32.21
C LEU A 202 -31.25 -6.68 31.28
N GLU A 203 -30.74 -6.24 30.13
CA GLU A 203 -31.48 -5.42 29.16
C GLU A 203 -32.02 -6.24 27.98
N ILE A 204 -31.80 -7.55 28.00
CA ILE A 204 -32.35 -8.47 27.02
C ILE A 204 -33.79 -8.79 27.45
N THR A 205 -34.74 -8.47 26.58
CA THR A 205 -36.15 -8.75 26.84
C THR A 205 -36.53 -10.16 26.37
N ASP A 206 -37.53 -10.76 27.01
CA ASP A 206 -38.05 -12.07 26.60
C ASP A 206 -38.59 -12.04 25.15
N ALA A 207 -39.14 -10.91 24.71
CA ALA A 207 -39.60 -10.72 23.34
C ALA A 207 -38.44 -10.82 22.32
N GLU A 208 -37.26 -10.27 22.64
CA GLU A 208 -36.08 -10.38 21.77
C GLU A 208 -35.54 -11.81 21.74
N LEU A 209 -35.58 -12.53 22.87
CA LEU A 209 -35.21 -13.95 22.93
C LEU A 209 -36.17 -14.81 22.11
N ASP A 210 -37.47 -14.51 22.15
CA ASP A 210 -38.46 -15.21 21.34
C ASP A 210 -38.23 -14.97 19.85
N ILE A 211 -37.94 -13.72 19.44
CA ILE A 211 -37.58 -13.40 18.04
C ILE A 211 -36.38 -14.24 17.57
N LEU A 212 -35.32 -14.36 18.38
CA LEU A 212 -34.14 -15.16 18.03
C LEU A 212 -34.42 -16.66 18.01
N ARG A 213 -35.30 -17.17 18.89
CA ARG A 213 -35.70 -18.58 18.96
C ARG A 213 -36.64 -18.99 17.84
N SER A 214 -37.50 -18.08 17.39
CA SER A 214 -38.46 -18.32 16.31
C SER A 214 -37.79 -18.40 14.94
N ASN A 215 -36.60 -17.83 14.77
CA ASN A 215 -35.88 -17.91 13.50
C ASN A 215 -34.98 -19.18 13.44
N PRO A 216 -35.28 -20.16 12.56
CA PRO A 216 -34.56 -21.43 12.51
C PRO A 216 -33.10 -21.30 12.06
N ALA A 217 -32.75 -20.25 11.31
CA ALA A 217 -31.37 -20.01 10.88
C ALA A 217 -30.46 -19.65 12.06
N ILE A 218 -31.02 -19.01 13.09
CA ILE A 218 -30.29 -18.44 14.23
C ILE A 218 -30.50 -19.25 15.51
N ALA A 219 -31.67 -19.85 15.70
CA ALA A 219 -32.03 -20.58 16.92
C ALA A 219 -31.03 -21.68 17.30
N GLY A 220 -30.43 -22.35 16.31
CA GLY A 220 -29.40 -23.38 16.54
C GLY A 220 -28.00 -22.84 16.87
N GLN A 221 -27.81 -21.53 16.80
CA GLN A 221 -26.49 -20.90 16.91
C GLN A 221 -26.21 -20.35 18.31
N PHE A 222 -27.25 -20.06 19.10
CA PHE A 222 -27.14 -19.65 20.50
C PHE A 222 -27.24 -20.87 21.42
N VAL A 223 -26.10 -21.38 21.88
CA VAL A 223 -26.03 -22.48 22.85
C VAL A 223 -25.65 -21.94 24.22
N VAL A 224 -26.55 -22.05 25.19
CA VAL A 224 -26.24 -21.74 26.59
C VAL A 224 -25.31 -22.82 27.12
N ARG A 225 -24.01 -22.50 27.21
CA ARG A 225 -23.04 -23.39 27.86
C ARG A 225 -23.15 -23.22 29.37
N ARG A 226 -23.62 -24.26 30.05
CA ARG A 226 -23.60 -24.34 31.51
C ARG A 226 -22.13 -24.39 31.95
N GLN A 227 -21.65 -23.33 32.61
CA GLN A 227 -20.39 -23.41 33.36
C GLN A 227 -20.63 -24.39 34.52
N VAL A 228 -19.92 -25.51 34.48
CA VAL A 228 -19.81 -26.48 35.58
C VAL A 228 -18.53 -26.16 36.34
#